data_AF-A0A8I1U045-F1
#
_entry.id   AF-A0A8I1U045-F1
#
_cell.length_a   1.000
_cell.length_b   1.000
_cell.length_c   1.000
_cell.angle_alpha   90.00
_cell.angle_beta   90.00
_cell.angle_gamma   90.00
#
_symmetry.space_group_name_H-M   'P 1'
#
loop_
_entity.id
_entity.type
_entity.pdbx_description
1 polymer ?
#
loop_
_entity_poly.entity_id
_entity_poly.type
_entity_poly.pdbx_seq_one_letter_code
_entity_poly.pdbx_strand_id
1 'polypeptide(L)' 'MLVLTRRVGEQILINKGEIEIKVLYEHNGIITLGVKAPAHIDVDRKEIFLKKQTIAEAEIQQHHQAA' A
#
# COMPACT_ATOMS: atom_id res chain seq x y z
N MET A 1 -1.17 -1.23 -15.78
CA MET A 1 -1.86 -0.31 -14.86
C MET A 1 -3.34 -0.31 -15.21
N LEU A 2 -4.22 -0.62 -14.26
CA LEU A 2 -5.67 -0.51 -14.43
C LEU A 2 -6.12 0.84 -13.86
N VAL A 3 -6.94 1.60 -14.59
CA VAL A 3 -7.38 2.95 -14.19
C VAL A 3 -8.87 2.93 -13.91
N LEU A 4 -9.27 3.39 -12.73
CA LEU A 4 -10.66 3.40 -12.27
C LEU A 4 -10.95 4.77 -11.64
N THR A 5 -12.08 5.38 -12.01
CA THR A 5 -12.55 6.63 -11.40
C THR A 5 -13.66 6.31 -10.41
N ARG A 6 -13.47 6.67 -9.13
CA ARG A 6 -14.42 6.42 -8.04
C ARG A 6 -14.87 7.72 -7.38
N ARG A 7 -16.16 7.80 -7.01
CA ARG A 7 -16.72 8.86 -6.17
C ARG A 7 -16.58 8.50 -4.69
N VAL A 8 -16.72 9.50 -3.82
CA VAL A 8 -16.80 9.29 -2.37
C VAL A 8 -17.91 8.29 -2.04
N GLY A 9 -17.59 7.27 -1.23
CA GLY A 9 -18.47 6.17 -0.87
C GLY A 9 -18.33 4.93 -1.76
N GLU A 10 -17.75 5.03 -2.95
CA GLU A 10 -17.49 3.88 -3.81
C GLU A 10 -16.23 3.10 -3.38
N GLN A 11 -16.19 1.83 -3.76
CA GLN A 11 -15.12 0.91 -3.38
C GLN A 11 -14.58 0.09 -4.56
N ILE A 12 -13.36 -0.41 -4.39
CA ILE A 12 -12.63 -1.28 -5.30
C ILE A 12 -12.28 -2.54 -4.52
N LEU A 13 -12.59 -3.70 -5.09
CA LEU A 13 -12.25 -5.01 -4.53
C LEU A 13 -11.13 -5.63 -5.34
N ILE A 14 -10.11 -6.13 -4.65
CA ILE A 14 -8.93 -6.80 -5.24
C ILE A 14 -8.83 -8.20 -4.64
N ASN A 15 -8.30 -9.13 -5.43
CA ASN A 15 -8.12 -10.54 -5.04
C ASN A 15 -9.40 -11.19 -4.50
N LYS A 16 -10.45 -11.27 -5.33
CA LYS A 16 -11.75 -11.86 -4.95
C LYS A 16 -12.38 -11.26 -3.68
N GLY A 17 -12.03 -10.03 -3.33
CA GLY A 17 -12.56 -9.30 -2.17
C GLY A 17 -11.72 -9.40 -0.90
N GLU A 18 -10.52 -9.98 -0.95
CA GLU A 18 -9.61 -9.97 0.20
C GLU A 18 -9.13 -8.57 0.55
N ILE A 19 -8.87 -7.74 -0.47
CA ILE A 19 -8.46 -6.35 -0.28
C ILE A 19 -9.60 -5.45 -0.75
N GLU A 20 -10.01 -4.54 0.12
CA GLU A 20 -11.04 -3.54 -0.15
C GLU A 20 -10.45 -2.15 -0.01
N ILE A 21 -10.62 -1.33 -1.06
CA ILE A 21 -10.21 0.08 -1.06
C ILE A 21 -11.46 0.92 -1.21
N LYS A 22 -11.71 1.83 -0.26
CA LYS A 22 -12.88 2.70 -0.25
C LYS A 22 -12.47 4.16 -0.29
N VAL A 23 -13.11 4.96 -1.13
CA VAL A 23 -12.94 6.42 -1.12
C VAL A 23 -13.78 6.98 0.02
N LEU A 24 -13.13 7.47 1.08
CA LEU A 24 -13.80 7.95 2.28
C LEU A 24 -14.21 9.41 2.16
N TYR A 25 -13.31 10.27 1.71
CA TYR A 25 -13.61 11.67 1.40
C TYR A 25 -12.57 12.26 0.46
N GLU A 26 -12.93 13.37 -0.16
CA GLU A 26 -12.03 14.21 -0.94
C GLU A 26 -12.08 15.64 -0.38
N HIS A 27 -10.92 16.25 -0.16
CA HIS A 27 -10.83 17.64 0.28
C HIS A 27 -9.59 18.30 -0.31
N ASN A 28 -9.77 19.41 -1.04
CA ASN A 28 -8.69 20.19 -1.66
C ASN A 28 -7.73 19.34 -2.51
N GLY A 29 -8.25 18.40 -3.31
CA GLY A 29 -7.45 17.49 -4.13
C GLY A 29 -6.72 16.39 -3.34
N ILE A 30 -6.90 16.32 -2.03
CA ILE A 30 -6.42 15.23 -1.18
C ILE A 30 -7.57 14.22 -1.02
N ILE A 31 -7.29 12.97 -1.36
CA ILE A 31 -8.26 11.88 -1.24
C ILE A 31 -7.88 11.02 -0.05
N THR A 32 -8.84 10.75 0.81
CA THR A 32 -8.69 9.77 1.88
C THR A 32 -9.23 8.43 1.43
N LEU A 33 -8.34 7.44 1.45
CA LEU A 33 -8.65 6.06 1.10
C LEU A 33 -8.64 5.21 2.38
N GLY A 34 -9.71 4.46 2.58
CA GLY A 34 -9.74 3.35 3.53
C GLY A 34 -9.25 2.09 2.82
N VAL A 35 -8.25 1.42 3.38
CA VAL A 35 -7.78 0.12 2.87
C VAL A 35 -8.02 -0.93 3.95
N LYS A 36 -8.75 -1.97 3.61
CA LYS A 36 -8.97 -3.14 4.46
C LYS A 36 -8.34 -4.34 3.77
N ALA A 37 -7.41 -4.99 4.45
CA ALA A 37 -6.74 -6.18 3.98
C ALA A 37 -6.54 -7.14 5.17
N PRO A 38 -6.46 -8.46 4.93
CA PRO A 38 -6.12 -9.44 5.96
C PRO A 38 -4.67 -9.27 6.43
N ALA A 39 -4.36 -9.78 7.63
CA ALA A 39 -3.07 -9.57 8.31
C ALA A 39 -1.84 -10.10 7.57
N HIS A 40 -2.00 -11.01 6.61
CA HIS A 40 -0.90 -11.54 5.81
C HIS A 40 -0.53 -10.63 4.62
N ILE A 41 -1.31 -9.58 4.36
CA ILE A 41 -1.07 -8.62 3.28
C ILE A 41 -0.61 -7.31 3.91
N ASP A 42 0.64 -6.94 3.65
CA ASP A 42 1.16 -5.65 4.07
C ASP A 42 0.55 -4.51 3.25
N VAL A 43 0.14 -3.45 3.95
CA VAL A 43 -0.38 -2.21 3.35
C VAL A 43 0.47 -1.06 3.83
N ASP A 44 1.32 -0.56 2.94
CA ASP A 44 2.22 0.56 3.21
C ASP A 44 1.96 1.73 2.27
N ARG A 45 2.26 2.93 2.76
CA ARG A 45 2.46 4.08 1.88
C ARG A 45 3.76 3.89 1.09
N LYS A 46 3.80 4.34 -0.17
CA LYS A 46 4.93 4.14 -1.09
C LYS A 46 6.27 4.52 -0.46
N GLU A 47 6.32 5.67 0.22
CA GLU A 47 7.54 6.16 0.86
C GLU A 47 8.01 5.29 2.03
N ILE A 48 7.10 4.61 2.71
CA ILE A 48 7.42 3.69 3.81
C ILE A 48 7.88 2.34 3.23
N PHE A 49 7.18 1.84 2.21
CA PHE A 49 7.56 0.62 1.50
C PHE A 49 9.00 0.70 0.96
N LEU A 50 9.32 1.78 0.23
CA LEU A 50 10.66 1.97 -0.33
C LEU A 50 11.74 2.04 0.75
N LYS A 51 11.46 2.69 1.90
CA LYS A 51 12.41 2.74 3.02
C LYS A 51 12.66 1.36 3.61
N LYS A 52 11.62 0.57 3.85
CA LYS A 52 11.74 -0.80 4.37
C LYS A 52 12.59 -1.66 3.44
N GLN A 53 12.37 -1.54 2.12
CA GLN A 53 13.12 -2.26 1.11
C GLN A 53 14.61 -1.90 1.13
N THR A 54 14.95 -0.60 1.12
CA THR A 54 16.34 -0.16 1.16
C THR A 54 17.07 -0.60 2.44
N ILE A 55 16.38 -0.57 3.58
CA ILE A 55 16.97 -1.04 4.85
C ILE A 55 17.24 -2.55 4.77
N ALA A 56 16.25 -3.35 4.34
CA ALA A 56 16.41 -4.79 4.22
C ALA A 56 17.56 -5.17 3.27
N GLU A 57 17.69 -4.47 2.14
CA GLU A 57 18.79 -4.67 1.19
C GLU A 57 20.16 -4.31 1.79
N ALA A 58 20.25 -3.23 2.58
CA ALA A 58 21.48 -2.82 3.25
C ALA A 58 21.92 -3.82 4.34
N GLU A 59 20.98 -4.38 5.11
CA GLU A 59 21.26 -5.39 6.14
C GLU A 59 21.77 -6.70 5.52
N ILE A 60 21.18 -7.14 4.41
CA ILE A 60 21.64 -8.31 3.66
C ILE A 60 23.07 -8.11 3.15
N GLN A 61 23.38 -6.91 2.64
CA GLN A 61 24.71 -6.58 2.12
C GLN A 61 25.79 -6.56 3.23
N GLN A 62 25.45 -6.03 4.40
CA GLN A 62 26.36 -6.00 5.56
C GLN A 62 26.64 -7.40 6.11
N HIS A 63 25.63 -8.27 6.16
CA HIS A 63 25.81 -9.64 6.62
C HIS A 63 26.68 -10.47 5.66
N HIS A 64 26.63 -10.18 4.36
CA HIS A 64 27.45 -10.87 3.35
C HIS A 64 28.92 -10.39 3.29
N GLN A 65 29.21 -9.19 3.79
CA GLN A 65 30.58 -8.64 3.86
C GLN A 65 31.33 -9.00 5.15
N ALA A 66 30.62 -9.47 6.18
CA ALA A 66 31.19 -9.84 7.47
C ALA A 66 31.47 -11.35 7.63
N ALA A 67 31.20 -12.15 6.59
CA ALA A 67 31.49 -13.58 6.50
C ALA A 67 32.61 -13.84 5.46
#